data_AF-A0A9N9XEA2-F1
#
_entry.id   AF-A0A9N9XEA2-F1
#
_cell.length_a   1.000
_cell.length_b   1.000
_cell.length_c   1.000
_cell.angle_alpha   90.00
_cell.angle_beta   90.00
_cell.angle_gamma   90.00
#
_symmetry.space_group_name_H-M   'P 1'
#
loop_
_entity.id
_entity.type
_entity.pdbx_description
1 polymer ?
#
loop_
_entity_poly.entity_id
_entity_poly.type
_entity_poly.pdbx_seq_one_letter_code
_entity_poly.pdbx_strand_id
1 'polypeptide(L)'
;MARRGYLSHGIGAVKCFFPNPESAEQFLSKGLPNLGELTYVRWQDLLPSEMGPQLYAELVKMCKNYNPDSKLVLYVSICVISESPATGSVKWERQLVSRCGKMRLSKDVQIPEREPTESTETLILTSAPIEADPITVKEIREKAVDNLKNHLKSRGVSLKRHQPEIHKQLLDYCSNVSTKFTPVTMYPKDNISGKNLMCILMLDANEESVKEVENAGVKVRTVNLLDDSCND
;
A
#
# COMPACT_ATOMS: atom_id res chain seq x y z
N MET A 1 -8.15 -10.42 10.24
CA MET A 1 -8.23 -9.20 9.41
C MET A 1 -8.72 -7.97 10.18
N ALA A 2 -9.94 -7.96 10.75
CA ALA A 2 -10.50 -6.78 11.41
C ALA A 2 -9.58 -6.12 12.47
N ARG A 3 -9.08 -6.92 13.45
CA ARG A 3 -8.17 -6.40 14.49
C ARG A 3 -6.86 -5.88 13.91
N ARG A 4 -6.27 -6.59 12.95
CA ARG A 4 -5.06 -6.14 12.22
C ARG A 4 -5.31 -4.80 11.50
N GLY A 5 -6.40 -4.70 10.75
CA GLY A 5 -6.76 -3.48 10.02
C GLY A 5 -6.97 -2.28 10.95
N TYR A 6 -7.66 -2.49 12.08
CA TYR A 6 -7.84 -1.47 13.10
C TYR A 6 -6.51 -0.99 13.70
N LEU A 7 -5.62 -1.91 14.07
CA LEU A 7 -4.32 -1.55 14.65
C LEU A 7 -3.43 -0.77 13.66
N SER A 8 -3.53 -1.06 12.36
CA SER A 8 -2.71 -0.40 11.33
C SER A 8 -3.29 0.92 10.83
N HIS A 9 -4.62 1.02 10.69
CA HIS A 9 -5.27 2.12 9.96
C HIS A 9 -6.30 2.88 10.81
N GLY A 10 -6.53 2.46 12.06
CA GLY A 10 -7.58 3.02 12.90
C GLY A 10 -8.97 2.48 12.55
N ILE A 11 -10.00 3.16 13.05
CA ILE A 11 -11.41 2.73 12.95
C ILE A 11 -11.87 2.56 11.49
N GLY A 12 -12.61 1.48 11.22
CA GLY A 12 -13.01 1.14 9.85
C GLY A 12 -13.90 -0.09 9.76
N ALA A 13 -14.01 -0.63 8.55
CA ALA A 13 -14.81 -1.81 8.24
C ALA A 13 -13.99 -2.83 7.44
N VAL A 14 -14.34 -4.10 7.58
CA VAL A 14 -13.87 -5.16 6.69
C VAL A 14 -14.80 -5.18 5.48
N LYS A 15 -14.27 -4.87 4.29
CA LYS A 15 -14.98 -4.99 3.01
C LYS A 15 -14.81 -6.41 2.47
N CYS A 16 -15.90 -7.05 2.08
CA CYS A 16 -15.93 -8.33 1.39
C CYS A 16 -16.56 -8.11 0.01
N PHE A 17 -15.76 -8.23 -1.04
CA PHE A 17 -16.18 -7.97 -2.41
C PHE A 17 -16.35 -9.26 -3.21
N PHE A 18 -17.48 -9.37 -3.90
CA PHE A 18 -17.77 -10.44 -4.85
C PHE A 18 -17.88 -9.83 -6.26
N PRO A 19 -17.05 -10.29 -7.22
CA PRO A 19 -17.03 -9.73 -8.57
C PRO A 19 -18.28 -10.05 -9.40
N ASN A 20 -19.10 -11.02 -8.97
CA ASN A 20 -20.34 -11.41 -9.60
C ASN A 20 -21.22 -12.24 -8.63
N PRO A 21 -22.53 -12.41 -8.90
CA PRO A 21 -23.42 -13.22 -8.05
C PRO A 21 -22.97 -14.67 -7.90
N GLU A 22 -22.42 -15.27 -8.95
CA GLU A 22 -22.00 -16.68 -8.96
C GLU A 22 -20.90 -16.93 -7.92
N SER A 23 -19.97 -16.00 -7.75
CA SER A 23 -18.94 -16.09 -6.71
C SER A 23 -19.53 -16.01 -5.30
N ALA A 24 -20.58 -15.22 -5.08
CA ALA A 24 -21.30 -15.17 -3.81
C ALA A 24 -22.06 -16.48 -3.55
N GLU A 25 -22.65 -17.10 -4.58
CA GLU A 25 -23.29 -18.41 -4.47
C GLU A 25 -22.29 -19.54 -4.18
N GLN A 26 -21.09 -19.47 -4.76
CA GLN A 26 -20.01 -20.40 -4.43
C GLN A 26 -19.58 -20.27 -2.96
N PHE A 27 -19.54 -19.06 -2.41
CA PHE A 27 -19.34 -18.86 -0.97
C PHE A 27 -20.46 -19.51 -0.14
N LEU A 28 -21.72 -19.31 -0.52
CA LEU A 28 -22.85 -19.90 0.21
C LEU A 28 -22.84 -21.43 0.20
N SER A 29 -22.36 -22.05 -0.90
CA SER A 29 -22.32 -23.51 -1.05
C SER A 29 -21.06 -24.15 -0.47
N LYS A 30 -19.89 -23.54 -0.65
CA LYS A 30 -18.58 -24.12 -0.31
C LYS A 30 -17.93 -23.49 0.92
N GLY A 31 -18.51 -22.42 1.45
CA GLY A 31 -18.03 -21.74 2.65
C GLY A 31 -16.76 -20.92 2.44
N LEU A 32 -15.98 -20.75 3.52
CA LEU A 32 -14.83 -19.85 3.61
C LEU A 32 -13.79 -19.93 2.48
N PRO A 33 -13.48 -21.09 1.87
CA PRO A 33 -12.53 -21.15 0.75
C PRO A 33 -12.95 -20.33 -0.48
N ASN A 34 -14.24 -20.01 -0.61
CA ASN A 34 -14.80 -19.22 -1.71
C ASN A 34 -15.27 -17.84 -1.22
N LEU A 35 -14.84 -17.42 -0.03
CA LEU A 35 -15.11 -16.09 0.48
C LEU A 35 -14.53 -15.04 -0.48
N GLY A 36 -15.31 -13.99 -0.72
CA GLY A 36 -14.92 -12.90 -1.61
C GLY A 36 -13.64 -12.18 -1.16
N GLU A 37 -13.18 -11.26 -1.99
CA GLU A 37 -11.99 -10.48 -1.71
C GLU A 37 -12.18 -9.65 -0.43
N LEU A 38 -11.33 -9.90 0.56
CA LEU A 38 -11.39 -9.22 1.84
C LEU A 38 -10.36 -8.09 1.90
N THR A 39 -10.82 -6.88 2.23
CA THR A 39 -9.96 -5.71 2.48
C THR A 39 -10.41 -4.98 3.75
N TYR A 40 -9.51 -4.21 4.36
CA TYR A 40 -9.87 -3.31 5.46
C TYR A 40 -9.88 -1.87 4.93
N VAL A 41 -10.96 -1.15 5.20
CA VAL A 41 -11.14 0.23 4.72
C VAL A 41 -11.41 1.13 5.92
N ARG A 42 -10.66 2.23 6.05
CA ARG A 42 -10.91 3.22 7.10
C ARG A 42 -12.25 3.88 6.83
N TRP A 43 -12.97 4.27 7.88
CA TRP A 43 -14.29 4.89 7.70
C TRP A 43 -14.23 6.19 6.89
N GLN A 44 -13.09 6.90 6.90
CA GLN A 44 -12.84 8.11 6.12
C GLN A 44 -12.66 7.84 4.63
N ASP A 45 -12.22 6.64 4.26
CA ASP A 45 -11.96 6.24 2.87
C ASP A 45 -13.19 5.57 2.22
N LEU A 46 -14.31 5.48 2.95
CA LEU A 46 -15.57 4.95 2.41
C LEU A 46 -16.18 5.96 1.43
N LEU A 47 -16.55 5.50 0.24
CA LEU A 47 -17.09 6.35 -0.80
C LEU A 47 -18.62 6.19 -0.91
N PRO A 48 -19.41 7.27 -0.74
CA PRO A 48 -20.87 7.21 -0.90
C PRO A 48 -21.29 6.74 -2.30
N SER A 49 -20.48 7.01 -3.33
CA SER A 49 -20.74 6.60 -4.71
C SER A 49 -20.77 5.08 -4.90
N GLU A 50 -20.12 4.31 -4.04
CA GLU A 50 -20.10 2.83 -4.13
C GLU A 50 -21.35 2.16 -3.56
N MET A 51 -22.11 2.85 -2.71
CA MET A 51 -23.14 2.21 -1.87
C MET A 51 -24.42 3.02 -1.64
N GLY A 52 -24.43 4.27 -2.10
CA GLY A 52 -25.51 5.21 -1.86
C GLY A 52 -25.44 5.90 -0.49
N PRO A 53 -26.12 7.05 -0.33
CA PRO A 53 -25.99 7.91 0.84
C PRO A 53 -26.55 7.29 2.13
N GLN A 54 -27.62 6.48 2.02
CA GLN A 54 -28.26 5.85 3.18
C GLN A 54 -27.35 4.79 3.81
N LEU A 55 -26.84 3.86 3.01
CA LEU A 55 -25.93 2.81 3.49
C LEU A 55 -24.62 3.42 3.99
N TYR A 56 -24.10 4.44 3.30
CA TYR A 56 -22.91 5.16 3.75
C TYR A 56 -23.09 5.76 5.15
N ALA A 57 -24.20 6.47 5.40
CA ALA A 57 -24.48 7.06 6.71
C ALA A 57 -24.60 6.00 7.80
N GLU A 58 -25.27 4.88 7.52
CA GLU A 58 -25.38 3.76 8.46
C GLU A 58 -24.02 3.13 8.74
N LEU A 59 -23.23 2.84 7.70
CA LEU A 59 -21.91 2.22 7.80
C LEU A 59 -20.94 3.11 8.60
N VAL A 60 -20.87 4.41 8.29
CA VAL A 60 -20.04 5.35 9.04
C VAL A 60 -20.47 5.44 10.50
N LYS A 61 -21.79 5.48 10.77
CA LYS A 61 -22.33 5.45 12.14
C LYS A 61 -21.92 4.15 12.86
N MET A 62 -21.96 2.99 12.20
CA MET A 62 -21.50 1.74 12.80
C MET A 62 -20.01 1.79 13.12
N CYS A 63 -19.18 2.25 12.17
CA CYS A 63 -17.73 2.38 12.34
C CYS A 63 -17.37 3.28 13.52
N LYS A 64 -18.02 4.44 13.67
CA LYS A 64 -17.72 5.37 14.77
C LYS A 64 -18.10 4.86 16.17
N ASN A 65 -18.97 3.86 16.26
CA ASN A 65 -19.60 3.45 17.53
C ASN A 65 -19.32 1.99 17.94
N TYR A 66 -18.57 1.21 17.17
CA TYR A 66 -18.23 -0.17 17.59
C TYR A 66 -17.00 -0.18 18.50
N ASN A 67 -16.92 -1.16 19.39
CA ASN A 67 -15.73 -1.43 20.17
C ASN A 67 -14.84 -2.41 19.36
N PRO A 68 -13.64 -1.99 18.91
CA PRO A 68 -12.79 -2.78 18.03
C PRO A 68 -12.12 -4.00 18.70
N ASP A 69 -12.10 -4.06 20.03
CA ASP A 69 -11.59 -5.22 20.77
C ASP A 69 -12.61 -6.37 20.82
N SER A 70 -13.89 -6.08 20.60
CA SER A 70 -14.97 -7.08 20.74
C SER A 70 -15.86 -7.24 19.51
N LYS A 71 -15.82 -6.29 18.57
CA LYS A 71 -16.72 -6.24 17.42
C LYS A 71 -15.96 -5.83 16.17
N LEU A 72 -16.51 -6.20 15.01
CA LEU A 72 -16.11 -5.71 13.71
C LEU A 72 -17.34 -5.18 12.97
N VAL A 73 -17.11 -4.27 12.03
CA VAL A 73 -18.11 -3.87 11.04
C VAL A 73 -17.75 -4.54 9.72
N LEU A 74 -18.69 -5.32 9.17
CA LEU A 74 -18.58 -6.01 7.90
C LEU A 74 -19.37 -5.22 6.86
N TYR A 75 -18.73 -4.94 5.72
CA TYR A 75 -19.33 -4.32 4.55
C TYR A 75 -19.20 -5.31 3.40
N VAL A 76 -20.32 -5.79 2.86
CA VAL A 76 -20.34 -6.76 1.76
C VAL A 76 -20.86 -6.06 0.51
N SER A 77 -20.19 -6.26 -0.62
CA SER A 77 -20.55 -5.68 -1.91
C SER A 77 -20.46 -6.72 -3.01
N ILE A 78 -21.52 -6.84 -3.82
CA ILE A 78 -21.61 -7.77 -4.95
C ILE A 78 -21.79 -6.94 -6.21
N CYS A 79 -20.96 -7.18 -7.22
CA CYS A 79 -21.16 -6.58 -8.53
C CYS A 79 -22.25 -7.35 -9.29
N VAL A 80 -23.30 -6.66 -9.70
CA VAL A 80 -24.37 -7.20 -10.54
C VAL A 80 -24.38 -6.46 -11.86
N ILE A 81 -24.78 -7.16 -12.92
CA ILE A 81 -25.00 -6.56 -14.23
C ILE A 81 -26.51 -6.35 -14.35
N SER A 82 -26.94 -5.09 -14.45
CA SER A 82 -28.35 -4.73 -14.59
C SER A 82 -28.62 -4.18 -15.98
N GLU A 83 -29.72 -4.60 -16.58
CA GLU A 83 -30.28 -3.95 -17.77
C GLU A 83 -30.84 -2.59 -17.37
N SER A 84 -30.31 -1.53 -17.97
CA SER A 84 -30.85 -0.18 -17.82
C SER A 84 -31.86 0.10 -18.93
N PRO A 85 -33.03 0.71 -18.62
CA PRO A 85 -34.01 1.06 -19.63
C PRO A 85 -33.43 2.17 -20.52
N ALA A 86 -33.00 1.81 -21.72
CA ALA A 86 -32.62 2.74 -22.77
C ALA A 86 -33.67 2.67 -23.88
N THR A 87 -34.08 3.82 -24.41
CA THR A 87 -34.88 3.92 -25.64
C THR A 87 -34.01 3.49 -26.83
N GLY A 88 -33.92 2.18 -27.06
CA GLY A 88 -33.09 1.58 -28.10
C GLY A 88 -32.42 0.28 -27.64
N SER A 89 -31.14 0.11 -27.95
CA SER A 89 -30.37 -1.10 -27.60
C SER A 89 -30.19 -1.26 -26.09
N VAL A 90 -30.34 -2.50 -25.60
CA VAL A 90 -30.14 -2.91 -24.21
C VAL A 90 -28.77 -2.43 -23.71
N LYS A 91 -28.76 -1.55 -22.70
CA LYS A 91 -27.53 -1.07 -22.07
C LYS A 91 -27.34 -1.77 -20.74
N TRP A 92 -26.32 -2.62 -20.67
CA TRP A 92 -25.90 -3.33 -19.46
C TRP A 92 -24.97 -2.45 -18.63
N GLU A 93 -25.37 -2.12 -17.40
CA GLU A 93 -24.54 -1.36 -16.46
C GLU A 93 -24.11 -2.24 -15.29
N ARG A 94 -22.86 -2.07 -14.85
CA ARG A 94 -22.35 -2.71 -13.64
C ARG A 94 -22.76 -1.89 -12.43
N GLN A 95 -23.51 -2.50 -11.53
CA GLN A 95 -23.97 -1.88 -10.29
C GLN A 95 -23.46 -2.68 -9.09
N LEU A 96 -23.10 -1.99 -8.00
CA LEU A 96 -22.81 -2.63 -6.73
C LEU A 96 -24.08 -2.74 -5.89
N VAL A 97 -24.38 -3.96 -5.43
CA VAL A 97 -25.39 -4.21 -4.40
C VAL A 97 -24.66 -4.47 -3.10
N SER A 98 -24.88 -3.60 -2.12
CA SER A 98 -24.11 -3.63 -0.88
C SER A 98 -24.97 -3.66 0.38
N ARG A 99 -24.42 -4.28 1.43
CA ARG A 99 -24.98 -4.34 2.78
C ARG A 99 -23.88 -4.23 3.82
N CYS A 100 -24.21 -3.74 5.01
CA CYS A 100 -23.28 -3.75 6.13
C CYS A 100 -23.93 -4.29 7.40
N GLY A 101 -23.10 -4.77 8.32
CA GLY A 101 -23.54 -5.28 9.60
C GLY A 101 -22.42 -5.28 10.63
N LYS A 102 -22.80 -5.34 11.91
CA LYS A 102 -21.86 -5.41 13.03
C LYS A 102 -21.85 -6.82 13.59
N MET A 103 -20.66 -7.40 13.72
CA MET A 103 -20.47 -8.78 14.17
C MET A 103 -19.56 -8.82 15.38
N ARG A 104 -19.71 -9.84 16.24
CA ARG A 104 -18.80 -10.07 17.37
C ARG A 104 -17.53 -10.74 16.86
N LEU A 105 -16.39 -10.32 17.41
CA LEU A 105 -15.14 -11.06 17.24
C LEU A 105 -15.22 -12.35 18.05
N SER A 106 -14.67 -13.44 17.52
CA SER A 106 -14.50 -14.66 18.29
C SER A 106 -13.43 -14.42 19.37
N LYS A 107 -13.70 -14.88 20.60
CA LYS A 107 -12.82 -14.73 21.76
C LYS A 107 -11.60 -15.67 21.68
N ASP A 108 -11.75 -16.77 20.94
CA ASP A 108 -10.77 -17.85 20.83
C ASP A 108 -9.82 -17.68 19.63
N VAL A 109 -9.88 -16.54 18.96
CA VAL A 109 -8.84 -16.20 17.98
C VAL A 109 -7.63 -15.77 18.79
N GLN A 110 -6.71 -16.70 19.04
CA GLN A 110 -5.33 -16.34 19.24
C GLN A 110 -4.91 -15.57 18.01
N ILE A 111 -4.98 -14.24 18.11
CA ILE A 111 -4.40 -13.36 17.11
C ILE A 111 -2.92 -13.59 17.30
N PRO A 112 -2.23 -14.18 16.34
CA PRO A 112 -0.79 -14.32 16.43
C PRO A 112 -0.26 -12.93 16.75
N GLU A 113 0.42 -12.81 17.89
CA GLU A 113 1.07 -11.60 18.35
C GLU A 113 1.96 -11.11 17.21
N ARG A 114 1.48 -10.13 16.42
CA ARG A 114 2.08 -9.80 15.12
C ARG A 114 2.60 -11.05 14.40
N GLU A 115 1.71 -11.87 13.84
CA GLU A 115 2.15 -12.45 12.57
C GLU A 115 2.44 -11.24 11.68
N PRO A 116 3.71 -11.02 11.27
CA PRO A 116 3.96 -9.99 10.30
C PRO A 116 3.00 -10.36 9.16
N THR A 117 2.09 -9.44 8.80
CA THR A 117 1.95 -9.16 7.36
C THR A 117 3.32 -9.36 6.80
N GLU A 118 3.55 -10.26 5.81
CA GLU A 118 4.82 -10.27 5.09
C GLU A 118 5.24 -8.83 4.99
N SER A 119 6.20 -8.44 5.83
CA SER A 119 6.30 -7.03 6.18
C SER A 119 6.90 -6.50 4.93
N THR A 120 6.09 -5.86 4.08
CA THR A 120 6.56 -5.20 2.87
C THR A 120 7.72 -4.38 3.37
N GLU A 121 8.93 -4.86 3.12
CA GLU A 121 10.11 -4.32 3.78
C GLU A 121 10.17 -2.90 3.26
N THR A 122 10.10 -1.91 4.15
CA THR A 122 10.18 -0.52 3.73
C THR A 122 11.64 -0.12 3.82
N LEU A 123 12.27 0.06 2.66
CA LEU A 123 13.65 0.48 2.53
C LEU A 123 13.70 1.98 2.22
N ILE A 124 14.33 2.78 3.06
CA ILE A 124 14.63 4.18 2.77
C ILE A 124 16.05 4.24 2.22
N LEU A 125 16.19 4.62 0.96
CA LEU A 125 17.48 4.80 0.29
C LEU A 125 17.76 6.31 0.25
N THR A 126 18.73 6.75 1.04
CA THR A 126 18.96 8.18 1.27
C THR A 126 20.42 8.56 1.15
N SER A 127 20.66 9.84 0.84
CA SER A 127 21.97 10.48 0.93
C SER A 127 21.79 11.85 1.55
N ALA A 128 22.73 12.25 2.40
CA ALA A 128 22.77 13.61 2.92
C ALA A 128 23.08 14.62 1.79
N PRO A 129 22.67 15.90 1.92
CA PRO A 129 23.09 16.96 1.01
C PRO A 129 24.63 17.03 0.92
N ILE A 130 25.14 17.18 -0.29
CA ILE A 130 26.57 17.21 -0.56
C ILE A 130 27.05 18.66 -0.66
N GLU A 131 27.91 19.08 0.24
CA GLU A 131 28.57 20.40 0.21
C GLU A 131 29.98 20.25 -0.38
N ALA A 132 30.08 20.32 -1.71
CA ALA A 132 31.36 20.26 -2.44
C ALA A 132 31.30 21.08 -3.74
N ASP A 133 32.42 21.15 -4.47
CA ASP A 133 32.42 21.76 -5.80
C ASP A 133 31.60 20.93 -6.81
N PRO A 134 31.14 21.52 -7.93
CA PRO A 134 30.24 20.83 -8.85
C PRO A 134 30.77 19.52 -9.45
N ILE A 135 32.09 19.37 -9.58
CA ILE A 135 32.70 18.15 -10.13
C ILE A 135 32.60 17.04 -9.08
N THR A 136 33.01 17.33 -7.86
CA THR A 136 32.92 16.37 -6.75
C THR A 136 31.46 16.03 -6.40
N VAL A 137 30.52 16.99 -6.45
CA VAL A 137 29.08 16.69 -6.26
C VAL A 137 28.59 15.69 -7.30
N LYS A 138 28.96 15.88 -8.56
CA LYS A 138 28.58 14.95 -9.64
C LYS A 138 29.12 13.54 -9.37
N GLU A 139 30.40 13.41 -9.03
CA GLU A 139 31.02 12.10 -8.74
C GLU A 139 30.36 11.40 -7.54
N ILE A 140 30.06 12.15 -6.48
CA ILE A 140 29.39 11.60 -5.28
C ILE A 140 27.94 11.19 -5.61
N ARG A 141 27.22 11.97 -6.42
CA ARG A 141 25.86 11.61 -6.89
C ARG A 141 25.88 10.34 -7.73
N GLU A 142 26.85 10.21 -8.65
CA GLU A 142 27.03 8.99 -9.45
C GLU A 142 27.31 7.79 -8.55
N LYS A 143 28.20 7.92 -7.56
CA LYS A 143 28.47 6.86 -6.56
C LYS A 143 27.20 6.49 -5.79
N ALA A 144 26.43 7.45 -5.28
CA ALA A 144 25.20 7.20 -4.54
C ALA A 144 24.15 6.46 -5.40
N VAL A 145 23.96 6.90 -6.65
CA VAL A 145 23.00 6.30 -7.57
C VAL A 145 23.43 4.88 -7.99
N ASP A 146 24.73 4.61 -8.12
CA ASP A 146 25.21 3.26 -8.40
C ASP A 146 25.07 2.34 -7.19
N ASN A 147 25.33 2.82 -5.97
CA ASN A 147 25.04 2.09 -4.73
C ASN A 147 23.55 1.78 -4.56
N LEU A 148 22.68 2.72 -4.94
CA LEU A 148 21.23 2.55 -4.97
C LEU A 148 20.84 1.43 -5.94
N LYS A 149 21.36 1.47 -7.18
CA LYS A 149 21.11 0.43 -8.18
C LYS A 149 21.61 -0.94 -7.70
N ASN A 150 22.76 -1.01 -7.04
CA ASN A 150 23.32 -2.24 -6.51
C ASN A 150 22.44 -2.83 -5.39
N HIS A 151 21.94 -2.01 -4.48
CA HIS A 151 21.00 -2.43 -3.43
C HIS A 151 19.68 -2.99 -3.98
N LEU A 152 19.20 -2.46 -5.10
CA LEU A 152 18.01 -2.97 -5.78
C LEU A 152 18.33 -4.23 -6.58
N LYS A 153 19.47 -4.26 -7.28
CA LYS A 153 19.92 -5.40 -8.08
C LYS A 153 20.18 -6.64 -7.22
N SER A 154 20.69 -6.49 -6.01
CA SER A 154 20.86 -7.61 -5.06
C SER A 154 19.54 -8.24 -4.62
N ARG A 155 18.40 -7.59 -4.87
CA ARG A 155 17.02 -8.11 -4.71
C ARG A 155 16.35 -8.44 -6.05
N GLY A 156 17.13 -8.54 -7.13
CA GLY A 156 16.65 -8.82 -8.47
C GLY A 156 15.82 -7.71 -9.12
N VAL A 157 15.89 -6.47 -8.60
CA VAL A 157 15.15 -5.31 -9.10
C VAL A 157 16.04 -4.50 -10.05
N SER A 158 15.68 -4.47 -11.34
CA SER A 158 16.31 -3.60 -12.34
C SER A 158 15.48 -2.33 -12.57
N LEU A 159 15.99 -1.16 -12.17
CA LEU A 159 15.32 0.12 -12.40
C LEU A 159 15.10 0.39 -13.90
N LYS A 160 16.11 0.15 -14.73
CA LYS A 160 16.00 0.38 -16.19
C LYS A 160 14.88 -0.44 -16.83
N ARG A 161 14.62 -1.66 -16.34
CA ARG A 161 13.58 -2.55 -16.87
C ARG A 161 12.20 -2.30 -16.24
N HIS A 162 12.14 -2.15 -14.92
CA HIS A 162 10.89 -2.14 -14.18
C HIS A 162 10.38 -0.73 -13.86
N GLN A 163 11.25 0.28 -13.83
CA GLN A 163 10.95 1.66 -13.44
C GLN A 163 11.77 2.66 -14.30
N PRO A 164 11.57 2.69 -15.63
CA PRO A 164 12.39 3.48 -16.56
C PRO A 164 12.31 5.00 -16.30
N GLU A 165 11.18 5.49 -15.78
CA GLU A 165 11.00 6.90 -15.41
C GLU A 165 11.90 7.31 -14.24
N ILE A 166 11.92 6.51 -13.17
CA ILE A 166 12.80 6.74 -12.01
C ILE A 166 14.27 6.63 -12.45
N HIS A 167 14.59 5.66 -13.30
CA HIS A 167 15.94 5.54 -13.85
C HIS A 167 16.37 6.81 -14.61
N LYS A 168 15.48 7.40 -15.43
CA LYS A 168 15.76 8.66 -16.12
C LYS A 168 15.96 9.82 -15.15
N GLN A 169 15.08 9.96 -14.14
CA GLN A 169 15.22 11.01 -13.13
C GLN A 169 16.56 10.94 -12.37
N LEU A 170 17.03 9.73 -12.07
CA LEU A 170 18.34 9.53 -11.44
C LEU A 170 19.50 9.94 -12.36
N LEU A 171 19.41 9.68 -13.66
CA LEU A 171 20.42 10.14 -14.63
C LEU A 171 20.43 11.67 -14.76
N ASP A 172 19.25 12.29 -14.81
CA ASP A 172 19.11 13.75 -14.87
C ASP A 172 19.65 14.41 -13.59
N TYR A 173 19.43 13.78 -12.43
CA TYR A 173 19.96 14.19 -11.13
C TYR A 173 21.49 14.14 -11.07
N CYS A 174 22.12 13.09 -11.60
CA CYS A 174 23.58 13.00 -11.69
C CYS A 174 24.16 14.01 -12.70
N SER A 175 23.50 14.19 -13.83
CA SER A 175 24.03 15.00 -14.94
C SER A 175 23.99 16.50 -14.66
N ASN A 176 23.06 16.96 -13.83
CA ASN A 176 22.89 18.37 -13.52
C ASN A 176 22.86 18.60 -12.00
N VAL A 177 23.93 19.21 -11.49
CA VAL A 177 24.12 19.53 -10.06
C VAL A 177 23.00 20.42 -9.49
N SER A 178 22.41 21.29 -10.33
CA SER A 178 21.30 22.16 -9.92
C SER A 178 19.96 21.43 -9.79
N THR A 179 19.84 20.24 -10.38
CA THR A 179 18.64 19.41 -10.27
C THR A 179 18.55 18.84 -8.87
N LYS A 180 17.44 19.13 -8.18
CA LYS A 180 17.07 18.46 -6.93
C LYS A 180 16.31 17.17 -7.25
N PHE A 181 16.57 16.12 -6.49
CA PHE A 181 15.77 14.91 -6.56
C PHE A 181 14.52 15.08 -5.72
N THR A 182 13.35 14.87 -6.32
CA THR A 182 12.09 14.83 -5.54
C THR A 182 11.95 13.43 -4.93
N PRO A 183 11.61 13.29 -3.64
CA PRO A 183 11.41 11.99 -3.04
C PRO A 183 10.42 11.13 -3.82
N VAL A 184 10.80 9.89 -4.14
CA VAL A 184 9.95 8.94 -4.88
C VAL A 184 9.72 7.68 -4.06
N THR A 185 8.47 7.24 -4.00
CA THR A 185 8.12 5.93 -3.44
C THR A 185 7.83 4.96 -4.59
N MET A 186 8.43 3.77 -4.54
CA MET A 186 8.19 2.70 -5.50
C MET A 186 7.94 1.37 -4.80
N TYR A 187 7.21 0.47 -5.45
CA TYR A 187 6.83 -0.83 -4.90
C TYR A 187 7.40 -1.97 -5.76
N PRO A 188 8.72 -2.19 -5.75
CA PRO A 188 9.31 -3.28 -6.50
C PRO A 188 8.91 -4.64 -5.92
N LYS A 189 8.87 -5.65 -6.79
CA LYS A 189 8.83 -7.05 -6.38
C LYS A 189 10.26 -7.56 -6.24
N ASP A 190 10.60 -8.08 -5.07
CA ASP A 190 11.87 -8.79 -4.88
C ASP A 190 11.79 -10.11 -5.65
N ASN A 191 12.61 -10.23 -6.70
CA ASN A 191 12.58 -11.40 -7.58
C ASN A 191 13.32 -12.60 -6.96
N ILE A 192 14.05 -12.40 -5.86
CA ILE A 192 14.72 -13.47 -5.11
C ILE A 192 13.76 -14.08 -4.09
N SER A 193 13.12 -13.25 -3.26
CA SER A 193 12.19 -13.73 -2.22
C SER A 193 10.74 -13.90 -2.71
N GLY A 194 10.38 -13.28 -3.84
CA GLY A 194 9.01 -13.23 -4.36
C GLY A 194 8.10 -12.23 -3.65
N LYS A 195 8.59 -11.54 -2.62
CA LYS A 195 7.81 -10.62 -1.76
C LYS A 195 7.75 -9.22 -2.35
N ASN A 196 6.70 -8.48 -1.98
CA ASN A 196 6.60 -7.06 -2.29
C ASN A 196 7.51 -6.27 -1.34
N LEU A 197 8.25 -5.32 -1.90
CA LEU A 197 9.14 -4.40 -1.20
C LEU A 197 8.64 -2.97 -1.45
N MET A 198 8.78 -2.07 -0.46
CA MET A 198 8.51 -0.64 -0.63
C MET A 198 9.85 0.08 -0.52
N CYS A 199 10.23 0.85 -1.54
CA CYS A 199 11.43 1.67 -1.50
C CYS A 199 11.05 3.15 -1.54
N ILE A 200 11.59 3.93 -0.60
CA ILE A 200 11.49 5.38 -0.59
C ILE A 200 12.87 5.93 -0.93
N LEU A 201 12.97 6.63 -2.06
CA LEU A 201 14.20 7.24 -2.55
C LEU A 201 14.23 8.70 -2.10
N MET A 202 15.13 9.04 -1.18
CA MET A 202 15.24 10.38 -0.57
C MET A 202 16.68 10.88 -0.70
N LEU A 203 17.06 11.31 -1.90
CA LEU A 203 18.40 11.88 -2.15
C LEU A 203 18.44 13.34 -1.70
N ASP A 204 19.59 13.77 -1.19
CA ASP A 204 19.81 15.09 -0.59
C ASP A 204 18.84 15.41 0.56
N ALA A 205 18.48 14.39 1.36
CA ALA A 205 17.55 14.54 2.48
C ALA A 205 18.32 14.85 3.79
N ASN A 206 17.81 15.81 4.55
CA ASN A 206 18.32 16.07 5.90
C ASN A 206 17.84 15.00 6.89
N GLU A 207 18.52 14.89 8.03
CA GLU A 207 18.18 13.88 9.04
C GLU A 207 16.77 14.01 9.59
N GLU A 208 16.23 15.23 9.69
CA GLU A 208 14.87 15.48 10.16
C GLU A 208 13.84 14.87 9.21
N SER A 209 13.99 15.07 7.90
CA SER A 209 13.11 14.48 6.88
C SER A 209 13.13 12.96 6.92
N VAL A 210 14.30 12.36 7.16
CA VAL A 210 14.42 10.90 7.29
C VAL A 210 13.73 10.41 8.56
N LYS A 211 13.96 11.09 9.71
CA LYS A 211 13.33 10.76 11.00
C LYS A 211 11.81 10.88 10.97
N GLU A 212 11.26 11.85 10.23
CA GLU A 212 9.80 11.96 10.04
C GLU A 212 9.22 10.71 9.39
N VAL A 213 9.91 10.17 8.38
CA VAL A 213 9.49 8.94 7.68
C VAL A 213 9.70 7.71 8.56
N GLU A 214 10.78 7.65 9.34
CA GLU A 214 11.04 6.57 10.30
C GLU A 214 10.00 6.52 11.43
N ASN A 215 9.55 7.69 11.90
CA ASN A 215 8.57 7.82 12.98
C ASN A 215 7.12 7.66 12.53
N ALA A 216 6.85 7.46 11.24
CA ALA A 216 5.51 7.32 10.69
C ALA A 216 4.77 6.01 11.09
N GLY A 217 5.35 5.21 12.00
CA GLY A 217 4.72 4.02 12.58
C GLY A 217 4.91 2.72 11.78
N VAL A 218 5.78 2.73 10.76
CA VAL A 218 6.12 1.56 9.93
C VAL A 218 7.52 1.06 10.27
N LYS A 219 7.74 -0.26 10.26
CA LYS A 219 9.10 -0.81 10.41
C LYS A 219 9.89 -0.52 9.14
N VAL A 220 10.75 0.49 9.18
CA VAL A 220 11.61 0.89 8.06
C VAL A 220 13.07 0.46 8.30
N ARG A 221 13.79 0.20 7.22
CA ARG A 221 15.24 0.05 7.20
C ARG A 221 15.81 1.20 6.38
N THR A 222 16.63 2.03 7.00
CA THR A 222 17.30 3.14 6.32
C THR A 222 18.69 2.68 5.85
N VAL A 223 19.01 3.02 4.60
CA VAL A 223 20.30 2.75 3.96
C VAL A 223 20.83 4.09 3.48
N ASN A 224 21.94 4.51 4.09
CA ASN A 224 22.73 5.62 3.58
C ASN A 224 23.56 5.13 2.39
N LEU A 225 23.34 5.74 1.23
CA LEU A 225 23.95 5.37 -0.03
C LEU A 225 25.44 5.76 -0.12
N LEU A 226 25.92 6.60 0.79
CA LEU A 226 27.30 7.07 0.82
C LEU A 226 28.15 6.43 1.92
N ASP A 227 27.53 5.71 2.86
CA ASP A 227 28.30 4.97 3.87
C ASP A 227 28.90 3.72 3.22
N ASP A 228 30.22 3.59 3.27
CA ASP A 228 30.97 2.43 2.75
C ASP A 228 30.75 1.13 3.58
N SER A 229 29.72 1.06 4.42
CA SER A 229 29.38 -0.13 5.20
C SER A 229 28.63 -1.18 4.39
N CYS A 230 29.29 -1.68 3.34
CA CYS A 230 29.19 -3.11 3.03
C CYS A 230 29.78 -3.87 4.22
N ASN A 231 28.96 -4.20 5.21
CA ASN A 231 29.30 -5.26 6.16
C ASN A 231 28.65 -6.54 5.68
N ASP A 232 29.52 -7.41 5.14
CA ASP A 232 29.54 -8.88 5.16
C ASP A 232 28.21 -9.67 5.09
#